data_AF-A0A3D1M8U9-F1
#
_entry.id   AF-A0A3D1M8U9-F1
#
_cell.length_a   1.000
_cell.length_b   1.000
_cell.length_c   1.000
_cell.angle_alpha   90.00
_cell.angle_beta   90.00
_cell.angle_gamma   90.00
#
_symmetry.space_group_name_H-M   'P 1'
#
loop_
_entity.id
_entity.type
_entity.pdbx_description
1 polymer ?
#
loop_
_entity_poly.entity_id
_entity_poly.type
_entity_poly.pdbx_seq_one_letter_code
_entity_poly.pdbx_strand_id
1 'polypeptide(L)' 'GDPVFDKLDACLAKAIMSIGAVKAVEIGDGIAVAEDTGAQNNDPFLPCVPDSTSIRKASNHAGGILGGISDGS' A
#
# COMPACT_ATOMS: atom_id res chain seq x y z
N GLY A 1 -10.94 1.29 3.57
CA GLY A 1 -10.96 2.65 3.03
C GLY A 1 -12.14 2.80 2.11
N ASP A 2 -12.63 4.02 1.95
CA ASP A 2 -13.53 4.40 0.88
C ASP A 2 -12.69 4.76 -0.36
N PRO A 3 -13.04 4.28 -1.56
CA PRO A 3 -12.23 4.46 -2.76
C PRO A 3 -12.07 5.92 -3.22
N VAL A 4 -12.85 6.87 -2.71
CA VAL A 4 -12.84 8.26 -3.21
C VAL A 4 -12.41 9.26 -2.15
N PHE A 5 -13.18 9.43 -1.08
CA PHE A 5 -12.98 10.53 -0.13
C PHE A 5 -12.29 10.12 1.18
N ASP A 6 -12.52 8.89 1.65
CA ASP A 6 -11.94 8.36 2.88
C ASP A 6 -11.04 7.14 2.59
N LYS A 7 -10.12 7.34 1.63
CA LYS A 7 -9.11 6.33 1.29
C LYS A 7 -8.27 6.02 2.53
N LEU A 8 -7.95 4.74 2.71
CA LEU A 8 -7.29 4.24 3.91
C LEU A 8 -5.93 4.93 4.14
N ASP A 9 -5.14 5.09 3.09
CA ASP A 9 -3.87 5.82 3.08
C ASP A 9 -4.04 7.29 3.49
N ALA A 10 -5.05 7.99 2.96
CA ALA A 10 -5.35 9.37 3.33
C ALA A 10 -5.74 9.51 4.80
N CYS A 11 -6.58 8.61 5.33
CA CYS A 11 -6.95 8.59 6.74
C CYS A 11 -5.73 8.32 7.65
N LEU A 12 -4.86 7.39 7.27
CA LEU A 12 -3.63 7.09 8.00
C LEU A 12 -2.67 8.29 7.98
N ALA A 13 -2.45 8.90 6.82
CA ALA A 13 -1.62 10.09 6.68
C ALA A 13 -2.13 11.23 7.56
N LYS A 14 -3.44 11.49 7.56
CA LYS A 14 -4.07 12.49 8.45
C LYS A 14 -3.80 12.18 9.93
N ALA A 15 -3.98 10.93 10.35
CA ALA A 15 -3.77 10.53 11.74
C ALA A 15 -2.30 10.70 12.16
N ILE A 16 -1.34 10.23 11.35
CA ILE A 16 0.08 10.28 11.69
C ILE A 16 0.62 11.71 11.63
N MET A 17 0.25 12.49 10.61
CA MET A 17 0.64 13.90 10.50
C MET A 17 0.06 14.79 11.61
N SER A 18 -0.95 14.32 12.35
CA SER A 18 -1.50 15.05 13.51
C SER A 18 -0.60 14.99 14.75
N ILE A 19 0.37 14.08 14.77
CA ILE A 19 1.32 13.94 15.87
C ILE A 19 2.33 15.10 15.83
N GLY A 20 2.56 15.73 16.98
CA GLY A 20 3.48 16.86 17.10
C GLY A 20 4.87 16.54 16.54
N ALA A 21 5.45 17.52 15.83
CA ALA A 21 6.76 17.42 15.16
C ALA A 21 6.86 16.45 13.97
N VAL A 22 5.82 15.69 13.62
CA VAL A 22 5.82 14.87 12.39
C VAL A 22 5.70 15.78 11.16
N LYS A 23 6.56 15.55 10.17
CA LYS A 23 6.65 16.36 8.94
C LYS A 23 6.49 15.55 7.65
N ALA A 24 6.56 14.22 7.71
CA ALA A 24 6.42 13.34 6.56
C ALA A 24 5.83 11.99 7.01
N VAL A 25 5.08 11.37 6.11
CA VAL A 25 4.51 10.02 6.23
C VAL A 25 4.60 9.36 4.88
N GLU A 26 5.02 8.11 4.87
CA GLU A 26 5.19 7.30 3.67
C GLU A 26 4.46 5.96 3.86
N ILE A 27 3.96 5.39 2.77
CA ILE A 27 3.28 4.10 2.75
C ILE A 27 3.99 3.22 1.73
N GLY A 28 4.33 2.00 2.14
CA GLY A 28 5.15 1.10 1.32
C GLY A 28 6.54 1.69 1.09
N ASP A 29 7.01 1.62 -0.14
CA ASP A 29 8.32 2.14 -0.54
C ASP A 29 8.39 3.68 -0.59
N GLY A 30 7.26 4.36 -0.42
CA GLY A 30 7.24 5.81 -0.19
C GLY A 30 7.85 6.62 -1.33
N ILE A 31 8.71 7.59 -0.99
CA ILE A 31 9.36 8.45 -1.97
C ILE A 31 10.28 7.66 -2.92
N ALA A 32 10.82 6.50 -2.52
CA ALA A 32 11.72 5.72 -3.37
C ALA A 32 11.05 5.28 -4.70
N VAL A 33 9.72 5.09 -4.69
CA VAL A 33 8.93 4.74 -5.89
C VAL A 33 9.06 5.79 -7.00
N ALA A 34 9.34 7.05 -6.65
CA ALA A 34 9.53 8.11 -7.64
C ALA A 34 10.76 7.90 -8.54
N GLU A 35 11.73 7.09 -8.08
CA GLU A 35 12.94 6.74 -8.83
C GLU A 35 12.81 5.39 -9.57
N ASP A 36 11.73 4.64 -9.34
CA ASP A 36 11.52 3.30 -9.88
C ASP A 36 10.69 3.28 -11.16
N THR A 37 10.89 2.24 -11.96
CA THR A 37 10.00 1.91 -13.06
C THR A 37 8.78 1.12 -12.58
N GLY A 38 7.69 1.16 -13.34
CA GLY A 38 6.49 0.36 -13.03
C GLY A 38 6.76 -1.14 -12.95
N ALA A 39 7.78 -1.65 -13.66
CA ALA A 39 8.16 -3.06 -13.57
C ALA A 39 8.86 -3.40 -12.24
N GLN A 40 9.58 -2.45 -11.64
CA GLN A 40 10.26 -2.63 -10.36
C GLN A 40 9.29 -2.48 -9.18
N ASN A 41 8.37 -1.52 -9.24
CA ASN A 41 7.44 -1.23 -8.15
C ASN A 41 6.19 -2.15 -8.12
N ASN A 42 5.90 -2.86 -9.21
CA ASN A 42 4.68 -3.68 -9.28
C ASN A 42 4.76 -4.88 -8.34
N ASP A 43 3.78 -5.03 -7.45
CA ASP A 43 3.62 -6.21 -6.59
C ASP A 43 2.95 -7.39 -7.33
N PRO A 44 3.67 -8.45 -7.71
CA PRO A 44 3.08 -9.56 -8.46
C PRO A 44 2.25 -10.47 -7.55
N PHE A 45 1.04 -10.81 -7.98
CA PHE A 45 0.26 -11.86 -7.33
C PHE A 45 0.84 -13.24 -7.63
N LEU A 46 1.01 -14.05 -6.59
CA LEU A 46 1.46 -15.43 -6.72
C LEU A 46 0.30 -16.33 -7.13
N PRO A 47 0.57 -17.45 -7.84
CA PRO A 47 -0.45 -18.44 -8.17
C PRO A 47 -1.16 -18.93 -6.91
N CYS A 48 -2.48 -19.10 -6.99
CA CYS A 48 -3.25 -19.69 -5.90
C CYS A 48 -2.82 -21.15 -5.69
N VAL A 49 -2.59 -21.52 -4.43
CA VAL A 49 -2.41 -22.93 -4.06
C VAL A 49 -3.78 -23.62 -4.21
N PRO A 50 -3.86 -24.81 -4.84
CA PRO A 50 -5.11 -25.58 -4.87
C PRO A 50 -5.71 -25.70 -3.46
N ASP A 51 -7.02 -25.46 -3.33
CA ASP A 51 -7.78 -25.48 -2.08
C ASP A 51 -7.46 -24.36 -1.06
N SER A 52 -6.63 -23.36 -1.43
CA SER A 52 -6.42 -22.15 -0.62
C SER A 52 -7.32 -21.01 -1.10
N THR A 53 -8.00 -20.34 -0.15
CA THR A 53 -8.71 -19.07 -0.39
C THR A 53 -7.81 -17.84 -0.21
N SER A 54 -6.55 -18.04 0.20
CA SER A 54 -5.60 -16.97 0.45
C SER A 54 -4.86 -16.57 -0.83
N ILE A 55 -5.08 -15.31 -1.25
CA ILE A 55 -4.29 -14.63 -2.27
C ILE A 55 -3.01 -14.10 -1.62
N ARG A 56 -1.86 -14.28 -2.27
CA ARG A 56 -0.56 -13.80 -1.77
C ARG A 56 0.15 -12.99 -2.84
N LYS A 57 0.89 -11.96 -2.42
CA LYS A 57 1.80 -11.20 -3.28
C LYS A 57 3.24 -11.65 -3.08
N ALA A 58 4.08 -11.50 -4.09
CA ALA A 58 5.51 -11.79 -4.01
C ALA A 58 6.30 -10.69 -3.27
N SER A 59 5.74 -9.48 -3.21
CA SER A 59 6.30 -8.28 -2.60
C SER A 59 5.19 -7.40 -2.02
N ASN A 60 5.56 -6.34 -1.30
CA ASN A 60 4.61 -5.37 -0.74
C ASN A 60 5.10 -3.92 -0.86
N HIS A 61 5.55 -3.54 -2.06
CA HIS A 61 5.95 -2.18 -2.41
C HIS A 61 4.82 -1.17 -2.21
N ALA A 62 3.57 -1.60 -2.42
CA ALA A 62 2.38 -0.76 -2.21
C ALA A 62 2.05 -0.48 -0.72
N GLY A 63 2.72 -1.14 0.22
CA GLY A 63 2.48 -0.92 1.65
C GLY A 63 1.11 -1.40 2.15
N GLY A 64 0.57 -2.46 1.53
CA GLY A 64 -0.70 -3.07 1.93
C GLY A 64 -1.95 -2.29 1.52
N ILE A 65 -1.82 -1.28 0.65
CA ILE A 65 -2.93 -0.45 0.19
C ILE A 65 -2.89 -0.32 -1.33
N LEU A 66 -3.98 -0.73 -1.99
CA LEU A 66 -4.18 -0.54 -3.42
C LEU A 66 -5.48 0.23 -3.64
N GLY A 67 -5.39 1.35 -4.35
CA GLY A 67 -6.56 2.18 -4.67
C GLY A 67 -7.30 2.72 -3.45
N GLY A 68 -6.61 2.94 -2.32
CA GLY A 68 -7.22 3.42 -1.07
C GLY A 68 -7.92 2.35 -0.24
N ILE A 69 -7.82 1.07 -0.62
CA ILE A 69 -8.36 -0.08 0.10
C ILE A 69 -7.19 -0.96 0.56
N SER A 70 -7.30 -1.54 1.75
CA SER A 70 -6.34 -2.57 2.18
C SER A 70 -6.44 -3.77 1.24
N ASP A 71 -5.35 -4.15 0.61
CA ASP A 71 -5.32 -5.27 -0.34
C ASP A 71 -5.08 -6.63 0.35
N GLY A 72 -4.86 -6.61 1.66
CA GLY A 72 -4.60 -7.81 2.46
C GLY A 72 -3.21 -8.40 2.22
N SER A 73 -2.30 -7.62 1.62
CA SER A 73 -0.93 -7.97 1.21
C SER A 73 -0.24 -9.06 2.02
#